data_AF-A0A7J6S786-F1
#
_entry.id   AF-A0A7J6S786-F1
#
_cell.length_a   1.000
_cell.length_b   1.000
_cell.length_c   1.000
_cell.angle_alpha   90.00
_cell.angle_beta   90.00
_cell.angle_gamma   90.00
#
_symmetry.space_group_name_H-M   'P 1'
#
loop_
_entity.id
_entity.type
_entity.pdbx_description
1 polymer ?
#
loop_
_entity_poly.entity_id
_entity_poly.type
_entity_poly.pdbx_seq_one_letter_code
_entity_poly.pdbx_strand_id
1 'polypeptide(L)'
;KSEQVLFCHLAPEQFEVYCEVLSNVRCTTGSSIQRRYGHRRDERGKTSLPPESLFYLGILRRICNHPDMLLYPGVEADGGYGSEQRSGKLSVLLKILRRWIPEGHRVLIFSQTLGMLDIL
;
A
#
# COMPACT_ATOMS: atom_id res chain seq x y z
N LYS A 1 -9.52 -13.85 23.59
CA LYS A 1 -9.47 -13.11 22.31
C LYS A 1 -9.20 -14.13 21.22
N SER A 2 -10.04 -14.23 20.19
CA SER A 2 -9.77 -15.08 19.03
C SER A 2 -8.95 -14.28 18.03
N GLU A 3 -7.88 -14.86 17.50
CA GLU A 3 -7.04 -14.25 16.46
C GLU A 3 -7.08 -15.15 15.23
N GLN A 4 -7.39 -14.55 14.09
CA GLN A 4 -7.47 -15.26 12.81
C GLN A 4 -6.68 -14.48 11.77
N VAL A 5 -5.80 -15.18 11.07
CA VAL A 5 -5.00 -14.61 9.97
C VAL A 5 -5.62 -15.00 8.65
N LEU A 6 -5.97 -14.00 7.84
CA LEU A 6 -6.53 -14.21 6.52
C LEU A 6 -5.47 -13.95 5.45
N PHE A 7 -5.15 -14.98 4.68
CA PHE A 7 -4.27 -14.86 3.53
C PHE A 7 -5.04 -14.29 2.35
N CYS A 8 -4.56 -13.17 1.82
CA CYS A 8 -5.14 -12.50 0.67
C CYS A 8 -4.16 -12.59 -0.51
N HIS A 9 -4.65 -12.99 -1.68
CA HIS A 9 -3.88 -12.89 -2.91
C HIS A 9 -3.79 -11.43 -3.36
N LEU A 10 -2.73 -11.08 -4.10
CA LEU A 10 -2.68 -9.79 -4.79
C LEU A 10 -3.66 -9.80 -5.97
N ALA A 11 -4.34 -8.69 -6.19
CA ALA A 11 -5.11 -8.48 -7.42
C ALA A 11 -4.16 -8.49 -8.64
N PRO A 12 -4.65 -8.79 -9.87
CA PRO A 12 -3.80 -8.86 -11.05
C PRO A 12 -2.94 -7.61 -11.25
N GLU A 13 -3.54 -6.43 -11.16
CA GLU A 13 -2.84 -5.16 -11.28
C GLU A 13 -1.86 -4.89 -10.13
N GLN A 14 -2.21 -5.27 -8.89
CA GLN A 14 -1.25 -5.23 -7.77
C GLN A 14 -0.03 -6.08 -8.05
N PHE A 15 -0.24 -7.28 -8.59
CA PHE A 15 0.83 -8.22 -8.89
C PHE A 15 1.75 -7.68 -9.99
N GLU A 16 1.19 -7.09 -11.04
CA GLU A 16 1.95 -6.45 -12.12
C GLU A 16 2.88 -5.34 -11.59
N VAL A 17 2.32 -4.38 -10.84
CA VAL A 17 3.10 -3.27 -10.26
C VAL A 17 4.12 -3.78 -9.23
N TYR A 18 3.77 -4.81 -8.46
CA TYR A 18 4.69 -5.44 -7.50
C TYR A 18 5.91 -6.05 -8.21
N CYS A 19 5.68 -6.78 -9.31
CA CYS A 19 6.73 -7.38 -10.12
C CYS A 19 7.60 -6.32 -10.82
N GLU A 20 6.99 -5.22 -11.29
CA GLU A 20 7.73 -4.10 -11.88
C GLU A 20 8.69 -3.48 -10.86
N VAL A 21 8.21 -3.20 -9.63
CA VAL A 21 9.07 -2.67 -8.56
C VAL A 21 10.21 -3.64 -8.24
N LEU A 22 9.95 -4.94 -8.12
CA LEU A 22 11.00 -5.93 -7.87
C LEU A 22 12.03 -6.01 -8.99
N SER A 23 11.60 -5.91 -10.25
CA SER A 23 12.49 -5.90 -11.41
C SER A 23 13.38 -4.66 -11.39
N ASN A 24 12.81 -3.51 -11.04
CA ASN A 24 13.55 -2.26 -10.86
C ASN A 24 14.57 -2.38 -9.71
N VAL A 25 14.22 -2.99 -8.58
CA VAL A 25 15.19 -3.24 -7.48
C VAL A 25 16.41 -4.03 -7.97
N ARG A 26 16.19 -5.08 -8.77
CA ARG A 26 17.26 -5.97 -9.24
C ARG A 26 18.20 -5.31 -10.24
N CYS A 27 17.68 -4.41 -11.07
CA CYS A 27 18.46 -3.71 -12.10
C CYS A 27 19.13 -2.43 -11.59
N THR A 28 18.75 -1.96 -10.40
CA THR A 28 19.13 -0.65 -9.88
C THR A 28 20.12 -0.78 -8.73
N THR A 29 21.38 -1.01 -9.05
CA THR A 29 22.49 -0.80 -8.11
C THR A 29 22.78 0.70 -8.04
N GLY A 30 21.90 1.48 -7.38
CA GLY A 30 22.13 2.89 -7.00
C GLY A 30 21.44 4.02 -7.80
N SER A 31 20.09 4.05 -7.94
CA SER A 31 19.43 5.07 -8.80
C SER A 31 18.23 5.84 -8.22
N SER A 32 18.17 7.10 -8.66
CA SER A 32 17.07 8.07 -8.88
C SER A 32 15.75 8.01 -8.10
N ILE A 33 15.12 6.85 -7.89
CA ILE A 33 13.82 6.73 -7.19
C ILE A 33 14.00 7.11 -5.71
N GLN A 34 15.08 6.63 -5.09
CA GLN A 34 15.43 6.99 -3.72
C GLN A 34 15.76 8.49 -3.57
N ARG A 35 16.30 9.13 -4.63
CA ARG A 35 16.50 10.59 -4.66
C ARG A 35 15.18 11.36 -4.79
N ARG A 36 14.20 10.82 -5.53
CA ARG A 36 12.86 11.44 -5.70
C ARG A 36 11.96 11.32 -4.47
N TYR A 37 12.08 10.24 -3.68
CA TYR A 37 11.13 9.92 -2.61
C TYR A 37 11.77 9.66 -1.23
N GLY A 38 13.09 9.60 -1.11
CA GLY A 38 13.81 9.19 0.11
C GLY A 38 14.29 10.31 1.02
N HIS A 39 13.89 11.57 0.78
CA HIS A 39 14.32 12.69 1.63
C HIS A 39 13.60 12.68 2.98
N ARG A 40 14.33 12.28 4.02
CA ARG A 40 13.99 12.53 5.42
C ARG A 40 15.01 13.55 5.95
N ARG A 41 14.54 14.73 6.39
CA ARG A 41 15.39 15.74 7.04
C ARG A 41 15.53 15.36 8.52
N ASP A 42 16.76 15.14 8.98
CA ASP A 42 17.08 15.10 10.41
C ASP A 42 16.98 16.52 10.99
N GLU A 43 16.75 16.63 12.31
CA GLU A 43 16.65 17.88 13.09
C GLU A 43 17.92 18.75 12.98
N ARG A 44 19.04 18.16 12.53
CA ARG A 44 20.33 18.82 12.25
C ARG A 44 20.52 19.24 10.79
N GLY A 45 19.51 19.11 9.94
CA GLY A 45 19.58 19.49 8.52
C GLY A 45 20.39 18.54 7.64
N LYS A 46 20.84 17.38 8.15
CA LYS A 46 21.49 16.34 7.33
C LYS A 46 20.45 15.45 6.64
N THR A 47 20.57 15.34 5.32
CA THR A 47 19.75 14.41 4.52
C THR A 47 20.41 13.04 4.54
N SER A 48 19.91 12.12 5.38
CA SER A 48 20.30 10.71 5.32
C SER A 48 19.23 9.93 4.57
N LEU A 49 19.60 9.28 3.47
CA LEU A 49 18.70 8.36 2.77
C LEU A 49 18.58 7.06 3.57
N PRO A 50 17.37 6.48 3.74
CA PRO A 50 17.24 5.17 4.35
C PRO A 50 17.97 4.10 3.50
N PRO A 51 18.40 2.97 4.08
CA PRO A 51 18.88 1.84 3.30
C PRO A 51 17.91 1.51 2.16
N GLU A 52 18.43 1.25 0.96
CA GLU A 52 17.62 1.01 -0.24
C GLU A 52 16.58 -0.10 -0.03
N SER A 53 16.97 -1.16 0.67
CA SER A 53 16.06 -2.25 1.04
C SER A 53 14.84 -1.79 1.84
N LEU A 54 15.01 -0.86 2.79
CA LEU A 54 13.90 -0.34 3.61
C LEU A 54 12.99 0.58 2.80
N PHE A 55 13.56 1.33 1.86
CA PHE A 55 12.79 2.17 0.94
C PHE A 55 11.88 1.31 0.05
N TYR A 56 12.44 0.30 -0.62
CA TYR A 56 11.67 -0.60 -1.47
C TYR A 56 10.67 -1.44 -0.67
N LEU A 57 11.03 -1.90 0.54
CA LEU A 57 10.07 -2.54 1.44
C LEU A 57 8.88 -1.64 1.76
N GLY A 58 9.10 -0.34 1.95
CA GLY A 58 8.03 0.64 2.13
C GLY A 58 7.08 0.72 0.93
N ILE A 59 7.61 0.71 -0.29
CA ILE A 59 6.82 0.71 -1.53
C ILE A 59 6.01 -0.59 -1.65
N LEU A 60 6.65 -1.75 -1.49
CA LEU A 60 5.99 -3.05 -1.61
C LEU A 60 4.86 -3.19 -0.57
N ARG A 61 5.06 -2.70 0.67
CA ARG A 61 4.01 -2.68 1.69
C ARG A 61 2.79 -1.84 1.29
N ARG A 62 3.00 -0.70 0.61
CA ARG A 62 1.91 0.14 0.10
C ARG A 62 1.15 -0.57 -1.01
N ILE A 63 1.85 -1.16 -1.98
CA ILE A 63 1.23 -1.93 -3.08
C ILE A 63 0.36 -3.07 -2.53
N CYS A 64 0.86 -3.80 -1.52
CA CYS A 64 0.11 -4.87 -0.86
C CYS A 64 -1.18 -4.39 -0.16
N ASN A 65 -1.31 -3.09 0.14
CA ASN A 65 -2.53 -2.51 0.70
C ASN A 65 -3.45 -2.01 -0.43
N HIS A 66 -2.93 -1.19 -1.35
CA HIS A 66 -3.63 -0.78 -2.56
C HIS A 66 -2.64 -0.21 -3.60
N PRO A 67 -2.76 -0.53 -4.91
CA PRO A 67 -1.82 -0.05 -5.93
C PRO A 67 -1.86 1.48 -6.11
N ASP A 68 -3.05 2.09 -5.96
CA ASP A 68 -3.22 3.55 -6.08
C ASP A 68 -2.44 4.37 -5.06
N MET A 69 -2.06 3.76 -3.93
CA MET A 69 -1.20 4.42 -2.97
C MET A 69 0.14 4.84 -3.59
N LEU A 70 0.59 4.19 -4.67
CA LEU A 70 1.82 4.54 -5.39
C LEU A 70 1.54 5.30 -6.69
N LEU A 71 0.51 4.89 -7.44
CA LEU A 71 0.27 5.35 -8.81
C LEU A 71 -0.39 6.75 -8.89
N TYR A 72 -1.22 7.12 -7.90
CA TYR A 72 -2.02 8.34 -7.94
C TYR A 72 -2.06 9.07 -6.59
N PRO A 73 -0.92 9.55 -6.06
CA PRO A 73 -0.95 10.37 -4.84
C PRO A 73 -1.69 11.69 -5.14
N GLY A 74 -2.91 11.83 -4.62
CA GLY A 74 -3.69 13.09 -4.66
C GLY A 74 -4.44 13.36 -5.96
N VAL A 75 -4.73 12.34 -6.75
CA VAL A 75 -5.45 12.50 -8.03
C VAL A 75 -6.78 11.75 -7.96
N GLU A 76 -7.87 12.47 -7.71
CA GLU A 76 -9.25 11.99 -7.91
C GLU A 76 -9.64 12.04 -9.41
N ALA A 77 -8.80 11.56 -10.32
CA ALA A 77 -8.95 11.95 -11.74
C ALA A 77 -10.08 11.27 -12.50
N ASP A 78 -10.68 10.17 -12.04
CA ASP A 78 -11.71 9.53 -12.90
C ASP A 78 -12.64 8.53 -12.19
N GLY A 79 -12.86 8.68 -10.87
CA GLY A 79 -13.80 7.81 -10.12
C GLY A 79 -13.35 6.36 -9.89
N GLY A 80 -12.13 5.98 -10.31
CA GLY A 80 -11.55 4.64 -10.13
C GLY A 80 -10.53 4.50 -8.99
N TYR A 81 -10.28 5.56 -8.22
CA TYR A 81 -9.36 5.54 -7.08
C TYR A 81 -9.92 4.66 -5.96
N GLY A 82 -9.09 3.78 -5.40
CA GLY A 82 -9.50 2.94 -4.26
C GLY A 82 -10.45 1.80 -4.62
N SER A 83 -10.54 1.42 -5.90
CA SER A 83 -11.42 0.35 -6.37
C SER A 83 -11.11 -1.01 -5.71
N GLU A 84 -12.17 -1.66 -5.17
CA GLU A 84 -12.11 -2.98 -4.54
C GLU A 84 -11.39 -4.03 -5.41
N GLN A 85 -11.65 -4.03 -6.71
CA GLN A 85 -11.15 -5.01 -7.66
C GLN A 85 -9.62 -4.95 -7.81
N ARG A 86 -9.03 -3.80 -7.48
CA ARG A 86 -7.59 -3.54 -7.60
C ARG A 86 -6.84 -3.87 -6.32
N SER A 87 -7.51 -4.26 -5.23
CA SER A 87 -6.87 -4.70 -3.99
C SER A 87 -7.46 -5.97 -3.39
N GLY A 88 -6.64 -7.01 -3.32
CA GLY A 88 -7.07 -8.29 -2.74
C GLY A 88 -7.41 -8.20 -1.26
N LYS A 89 -6.67 -7.41 -0.47
CA LYS A 89 -7.00 -7.17 0.95
C LYS A 89 -8.30 -6.40 1.09
N LEU A 90 -8.51 -5.37 0.26
CA LEU A 90 -9.74 -4.57 0.29
C LEU A 90 -10.95 -5.42 -0.08
N SER A 91 -10.84 -6.29 -1.09
CA SER A 91 -11.94 -7.20 -1.45
C SER A 91 -12.28 -8.19 -0.35
N VAL A 92 -11.29 -8.79 0.32
CA VAL A 92 -11.57 -9.69 1.45
C VAL A 92 -12.19 -8.92 2.63
N LEU A 93 -11.67 -7.73 2.94
CA LEU A 93 -12.22 -6.87 3.99
C LEU A 93 -13.68 -6.50 3.72
N LEU A 94 -14.00 -6.01 2.51
CA LEU A 94 -15.36 -5.63 2.15
C LEU A 94 -16.32 -6.82 2.16
N LYS A 95 -15.89 -8.02 1.76
CA LYS A 95 -16.70 -9.25 1.90
C LYS A 95 -17.06 -9.55 3.35
N ILE A 96 -16.13 -9.36 4.29
CA ILE A 96 -16.38 -9.55 5.72
C ILE A 96 -17.35 -8.48 6.24
N LEU A 97 -17.10 -7.22 5.91
CA LEU A 97 -17.94 -6.10 6.36
C LEU A 97 -19.37 -6.20 5.83
N ARG A 98 -19.56 -6.60 4.56
CA ARG A 98 -20.87 -6.86 3.96
C ARG A 98 -21.69 -7.91 4.70
N ARG A 99 -21.04 -8.82 5.42
CA ARG A 99 -21.69 -9.81 6.28
C ARG A 99 -21.91 -9.29 7.71
N TRP A 100 -20.88 -8.69 8.30
CA TRP A 100 -20.89 -8.34 9.72
C TRP A 100 -21.74 -7.11 10.04
N ILE A 101 -21.81 -6.13 9.14
CA ILE A 101 -22.59 -4.89 9.36
C ILE A 101 -24.09 -5.21 9.49
N PRO A 102 -24.71 -5.99 8.57
CA PRO A 102 -26.11 -6.41 8.73
C PRO A 102 -26.39 -7.25 9.98
N GLU A 103 -25.41 -8.03 10.45
CA GLU A 103 -25.49 -8.82 11.69
C GLU A 103 -25.40 -7.95 12.97
N GLY A 104 -25.20 -6.63 12.83
CA GLY A 104 -25.15 -5.67 13.94
C GLY A 104 -23.78 -5.56 14.64
N HIS A 105 -22.72 -6.12 14.05
CA HIS A 105 -21.38 -6.02 14.59
C HIS A 105 -20.76 -4.63 14.38
N ARG A 106 -20.04 -4.14 15.40
CA ARG A 106 -19.22 -2.92 15.30
C ARG A 106 -17.77 -3.31 15.04
N VAL A 107 -17.19 -2.76 13.98
CA VAL A 107 -15.86 -3.12 13.50
C VAL A 107 -14.94 -1.91 13.61
N LEU A 108 -13.73 -2.14 14.12
CA LEU A 108 -12.66 -1.14 14.14
C LEU A 108 -11.57 -1.57 13.18
N ILE A 109 -11.29 -0.75 12.18
CA ILE A 109 -10.30 -1.03 11.14
C ILE A 109 -9.07 -0.17 11.42
N PHE A 110 -7.92 -0.83 11.49
CA PHE A 110 -6.64 -0.15 11.66
C PHE A 110 -5.83 -0.27 10.38
N SER A 111 -5.15 0.81 10.01
CA SER A 111 -4.19 0.82 8.93
C SER A 111 -2.92 1.55 9.36
N GLN A 112 -1.79 1.15 8.75
CA GLN A 112 -0.49 1.74 9.06
C GLN A 112 -0.34 3.16 8.51
N THR A 113 -1.08 3.51 7.46
CA THR A 113 -0.91 4.77 6.72
C THR A 113 -2.25 5.47 6.55
N LEU A 114 -2.26 6.80 6.70
CA LEU A 114 -3.45 7.63 6.49
C LEU A 114 -4.02 7.49 5.07
N GLY A 115 -3.17 7.44 4.04
CA GLY A 115 -3.63 7.27 2.66
C GLY A 115 -4.38 5.96 2.36
N MET A 116 -4.27 4.94 3.23
CA MET A 116 -5.10 3.74 3.11
C MET A 116 -6.43 3.90 3.86
N LEU A 117 -6.49 4.75 4.89
CA LEU A 117 -7.75 5.14 5.51
C LEU A 117 -8.58 6.02 4.57
N ASP A 118 -7.93 6.83 3.72
CA ASP A 118 -8.63 7.62 2.69
C ASP A 118 -9.28 6.74 1.60
N ILE A 119 -8.79 5.51 1.41
CA ILE A 119 -9.34 4.52 0.46
C ILE A 119 -10.52 3.73 1.06
N LEU A 120 -10.58 3.61 2.40
CA LEU A 120 -11.55 2.77 3.12
C LEU A 120 -12.84 3.53 3.40
#